data_AF-A0A4R0RKM6-F1
#
_entry.id   AF-A0A4R0RKM6-F1
#
_cell.length_a   1.000
_cell.length_b   1.000
_cell.length_c   1.000
_cell.angle_alpha   90.00
_cell.angle_beta   90.00
_cell.angle_gamma   90.00
#
_symmetry.space_group_name_H-M   'P 1'
#
loop_
_entity.id
_entity.type
_entity.pdbx_description
1 polymer ?
#
loop_
_entity_poly.entity_id
_entity_poly.type
_entity_poly.pdbx_seq_one_letter_code
_entity_poly.pdbx_strand_id
1 'polypeptide(L)'
;MILSRTNFDDPWRYFIALVHYSTTSYDKALLIRHLSLGTNAQAYHREHFGVSGPMRHPKVFPFNNLLSFENERWLMQREFYDLLSSSAPQLESLSLNWHHKWGFPNPGAFEALKSLRVTLPSSEWDSVDSNFHRRLNRSNHVFSFTLTTLALHNYDSSKTRSFGEWDMFHFPNLRVLNLQDLCCKVFPIYQFIDLHSSLREVNVGFERKVHIRLESLIKLIEDTGLWVDPVKNLEQRKARGIVRGRDVYARERMRTPDPVEVLWAGTDAVPQQGDIPNSWITLSAFAYARAPLDSESRAFHNSASRTHTELEQEFRRPHFRALSLSLHIKDQEPYERQGFTVAYITDFFFKALNRFPYLEDLRIFSETVMNPDSNFSTIMVQMRNIRPFGEALEAAGSGGSSEDWATQVPGYLDSWSGKGSLGKTSLPSRSS
;
A
#
# COMPACT_ATOMS: atom_id res chain seq x y z
N MET A 1 24.23 -4.91 23.92
CA MET A 1 24.13 -3.43 23.96
C MET A 1 22.66 -3.08 24.08
N ILE A 2 22.23 -2.49 25.21
CA ILE A 2 20.79 -2.26 25.48
C ILE A 2 20.33 -1.11 24.60
N LEU A 3 19.54 -1.41 23.56
CA LEU A 3 18.82 -0.41 22.78
C LEU A 3 17.76 0.22 23.71
N SER A 4 18.05 1.40 24.27
CA SER A 4 17.09 2.06 25.16
C SER A 4 15.91 2.57 24.33
N ARG A 5 14.78 1.85 24.40
CA ARG A 5 13.48 2.31 23.90
C ARG A 5 12.80 3.08 25.03
N THR A 6 12.37 4.30 24.74
CA THR A 6 11.62 5.12 25.69
C THR A 6 10.21 5.34 25.16
N ASN A 7 9.20 5.08 25.99
CA ASN A 7 7.79 5.26 25.65
C ASN A 7 7.15 6.30 26.59
N PHE A 8 6.38 7.23 26.01
CA PHE A 8 5.66 8.25 26.75
C PHE A 8 4.18 8.22 26.41
N ASP A 9 3.34 7.74 27.32
CA ASP A 9 1.88 7.76 27.17
C ASP A 9 1.27 9.16 27.34
N ASP A 10 1.97 10.05 28.05
CA ASP A 10 1.51 11.39 28.43
C ASP A 10 2.46 12.47 27.89
N PRO A 11 1.96 13.46 27.12
CA PRO A 11 2.71 14.63 26.68
C PRO A 11 3.56 15.28 27.77
N TRP A 12 3.00 15.42 28.97
CA TRP A 12 3.67 16.12 30.06
C TRP A 12 4.91 15.38 30.56
N ARG A 13 4.82 14.05 30.66
CA ARG A 13 5.97 13.19 31.00
C ARG A 13 7.07 13.27 29.94
N TYR A 14 6.68 13.34 28.66
CA TYR A 14 7.63 13.55 27.57
C TYR A 14 8.37 14.89 27.71
N PHE A 15 7.67 15.97 28.03
CA PHE A 15 8.29 17.28 28.27
C PHE A 15 9.25 17.30 29.46
N ILE A 16 8.82 16.74 30.60
CA ILE A 16 9.68 16.63 31.78
C ILE A 16 10.95 15.85 31.40
N ALA A 17 10.80 14.75 30.67
CA ALA A 17 11.95 13.97 30.23
C ALA A 17 12.85 14.76 29.27
N LEU A 18 12.30 15.47 28.29
CA LEU A 18 13.08 16.32 27.38
C LEU A 18 13.90 17.38 28.14
N VAL A 19 13.28 18.08 29.10
CA VAL A 19 13.97 19.06 29.94
C VAL A 19 15.06 18.38 30.76
N HIS A 20 14.76 17.25 31.38
CA HIS A 20 15.71 16.48 32.18
C HIS A 20 16.92 16.04 31.35
N TYR A 21 16.70 15.45 30.17
CA TYR A 21 17.76 15.02 29.25
C TYR A 21 18.57 16.20 28.69
N SER A 22 17.94 17.35 28.47
CA SER A 22 18.62 18.54 27.95
C SER A 22 19.48 19.25 29.00
N THR A 23 19.21 19.06 30.29
CA THR A 23 19.85 19.85 31.37
C THR A 23 20.73 19.03 32.30
N THR A 24 20.35 17.78 32.60
CA THR A 24 20.98 17.00 33.68
C THR A 24 21.47 15.62 33.24
N SER A 25 21.01 15.12 32.10
CA SER A 25 21.29 13.76 31.63
C SER A 25 21.67 13.72 30.15
N TYR A 26 22.45 14.70 29.67
CA TYR A 26 22.80 14.81 28.25
C TYR A 26 23.50 13.56 27.71
N ASP A 27 24.46 13.00 28.46
CA ASP A 27 25.15 11.77 28.07
C ASP A 27 24.20 10.57 27.88
N LYS A 28 23.12 10.51 28.67
CA LYS A 28 22.09 9.48 28.52
C LYS A 28 21.21 9.73 27.31
N ALA A 29 20.95 10.99 26.96
CA ALA A 29 20.18 11.35 25.77
C ALA A 29 20.84 10.84 24.48
N LEU A 30 22.17 10.84 24.44
CA LEU A 30 22.95 10.30 23.32
C LEU A 30 22.80 8.78 23.14
N LEU A 31 22.35 8.06 24.17
CA LEU A 31 22.12 6.61 24.10
C LEU A 31 20.73 6.27 23.51
N ILE A 32 19.81 7.24 23.47
CA ILE A 32 18.45 7.01 23.00
C ILE A 32 18.43 6.90 21.48
N ARG A 33 18.10 5.70 21.00
CA ARG A 33 17.97 5.38 19.58
C ARG A 33 16.52 5.28 19.11
N HIS A 34 15.57 5.05 20.03
CA HIS A 34 14.17 4.84 19.70
C HIS A 34 13.27 5.60 20.65
N LEU A 35 12.38 6.42 20.09
CA LEU A 35 11.42 7.22 20.83
C LEU A 35 10.00 6.93 20.32
N SER A 36 9.12 6.55 21.23
CA SER A 36 7.70 6.32 20.96
C SER A 36 6.86 7.24 21.83
N LEU A 37 5.88 7.91 21.22
CA LEU A 37 4.96 8.83 21.85
C LEU A 37 3.53 8.30 21.66
N GLY A 38 2.89 7.98 22.77
CA GLY A 38 1.60 7.29 22.82
C GLY A 38 1.69 5.77 22.73
N THR A 39 0.57 5.11 23.02
CA THR A 39 0.39 3.66 22.89
C THR A 39 -0.85 3.29 22.07
N ASN A 40 -0.70 2.22 21.28
CA ASN A 40 -1.77 1.57 20.50
C ASN A 40 -2.95 1.08 21.37
N ALA A 41 -2.69 0.64 22.61
CA ALA A 41 -3.71 0.09 23.50
C ALA A 41 -4.88 1.05 23.78
N GLN A 42 -4.63 2.36 23.66
CA GLN A 42 -5.62 3.38 23.96
C GLN A 42 -6.34 3.91 22.69
N ALA A 43 -6.00 3.43 21.48
CA ALA A 43 -6.51 3.96 20.20
C ALA A 43 -8.03 3.76 20.00
N TYR A 44 -8.65 2.93 20.84
CA TYR A 44 -10.08 2.62 20.79
C TYR A 44 -11.01 3.69 21.37
N HIS A 45 -10.49 4.66 22.14
CA HIS A 45 -11.31 5.74 22.69
C HIS A 45 -11.41 6.92 21.71
N ARG A 46 -12.26 6.75 20.68
CA ARG A 46 -12.58 7.72 19.61
C ARG A 46 -13.12 9.08 20.10
N GLU A 47 -13.50 9.20 21.36
CA GLU A 47 -14.21 10.37 21.88
C GLU A 47 -13.30 11.41 22.57
N HIS A 48 -11.99 11.17 22.67
CA HIS A 48 -11.04 12.12 23.25
C HIS A 48 -10.03 12.70 22.25
N PHE A 49 -10.26 12.52 20.95
CA PHE A 49 -9.46 13.15 19.88
C PHE A 49 -9.72 14.66 19.73
N GLY A 50 -10.44 15.28 20.67
CA GLY A 50 -10.47 16.71 20.85
C GLY A 50 -9.11 17.22 21.31
N VAL A 51 -8.18 17.32 20.35
CA VAL A 51 -7.10 18.31 20.34
C VAL A 51 -6.39 18.41 21.69
N SER A 52 -5.47 17.48 21.97
CA SER A 52 -4.30 17.93 22.73
C SER A 52 -3.77 19.12 21.93
N GLY A 53 -3.91 20.33 22.49
CA GLY A 53 -3.53 21.57 21.83
C GLY A 53 -2.15 21.46 21.18
N PRO A 54 -1.84 22.29 20.16
CA PRO A 54 -0.54 22.25 19.50
C PRO A 54 0.55 22.18 20.57
N MET A 55 1.24 21.05 20.60
CA MET A 55 2.20 20.76 21.64
C MET A 55 3.31 21.81 21.51
N ARG A 56 3.49 22.69 22.50
CA ARG A 56 4.54 23.70 22.47
C ARG A 56 5.87 23.02 22.72
N HIS A 57 6.49 22.53 21.66
CA HIS A 57 7.72 21.76 21.76
C HIS A 57 8.86 22.61 22.32
N PRO A 58 9.79 22.00 23.09
CA PRO A 58 10.96 22.73 23.57
C PRO A 58 11.82 23.14 22.38
N LYS A 59 12.56 24.24 22.53
CA LYS A 59 13.49 24.74 21.48
C LYS A 59 14.67 23.81 21.21
N VAL A 60 14.90 22.83 22.08
CA VAL A 60 16.05 21.91 22.02
C VAL A 60 15.53 20.48 22.03
N PHE A 61 16.03 19.67 21.10
CA PHE A 61 15.77 18.25 21.02
C PHE A 61 17.09 17.50 21.30
N PRO A 62 17.25 16.84 22.45
CA PRO A 62 18.56 16.33 22.91
C PRO A 62 18.94 14.95 22.32
N PHE A 63 18.08 14.33 21.52
CA PHE A 63 18.25 12.96 21.03
C PHE A 63 18.93 12.92 19.65
N ASN A 64 20.18 13.40 19.58
CA ASN A 64 20.91 13.54 18.31
C ASN A 64 21.20 12.21 17.59
N ASN A 65 21.11 11.12 18.34
CA ASN A 65 21.43 9.76 17.91
C ASN A 65 20.18 8.93 17.56
N LEU A 66 19.01 9.56 17.48
CA LEU A 66 17.73 8.90 17.26
C LEU A 66 17.66 8.25 15.86
N LEU A 67 17.28 6.97 15.83
CA LEU A 67 17.13 6.17 14.61
C LEU A 67 15.66 5.91 14.27
N SER A 68 14.78 5.84 15.27
CA SER A 68 13.34 5.75 15.03
C SER A 68 12.54 6.68 15.93
N PHE A 69 11.53 7.30 15.33
CA PHE A 69 10.57 8.15 16.01
C PHE A 69 9.16 7.69 15.64
N GLU A 70 8.34 7.47 16.64
CA GLU A 70 6.95 7.08 16.49
C GLU A 70 6.05 7.98 17.31
N ASN A 71 5.04 8.57 16.67
CA ASN A 71 4.04 9.40 17.31
C ASN A 71 2.66 8.96 16.84
N GLU A 72 2.03 8.09 17.64
CA GLU A 72 0.76 7.43 17.31
C GLU A 72 -0.46 8.25 17.71
N ARG A 73 -0.30 9.29 18.53
CA ARG A 73 -1.45 9.99 19.14
C ARG A 73 -1.46 11.48 18.91
N TRP A 74 -0.30 12.13 18.91
CA TRP A 74 -0.25 13.57 19.00
C TRP A 74 -0.17 14.18 17.62
N LEU A 75 -0.99 15.19 17.38
CA LEU A 75 -0.94 15.92 16.13
C LEU A 75 0.39 16.64 16.00
N MET A 76 1.20 16.21 15.02
CA MET A 76 2.52 16.75 14.79
C MET A 76 2.44 18.20 14.30
N GLN A 77 3.19 19.09 14.95
CA GLN A 77 3.39 20.47 14.51
C GLN A 77 4.55 20.56 13.53
N ARG A 78 4.48 21.50 12.57
CA ARG A 78 5.51 21.67 11.56
C ARG A 78 6.85 22.06 12.18
N GLU A 79 6.83 22.94 13.17
CA GLU A 79 8.03 23.44 13.85
C GLU A 79 8.80 22.31 14.54
N PHE A 80 8.10 21.30 15.06
CA PHE A 80 8.76 20.14 15.65
C PHE A 80 9.29 19.18 14.62
N TYR A 81 8.61 19.02 13.48
CA TYR A 81 9.15 18.27 12.36
C TYR A 81 10.47 18.88 11.86
N ASP A 82 10.53 20.20 11.74
CA ASP A 82 11.73 20.95 11.37
C ASP A 82 12.84 20.84 12.45
N LEU A 83 12.47 20.88 13.73
CA LEU A 83 13.40 20.62 14.84
C LEU A 83 13.93 19.17 14.84
N LEU A 84 13.06 18.19 14.57
CA LEU A 84 13.39 16.77 14.54
C LEU A 84 14.37 16.46 13.40
N SER A 85 14.11 16.98 12.21
CA SER A 85 14.98 16.82 11.04
C SER A 85 16.36 17.45 11.23
N SER A 86 16.43 18.64 11.84
CA SER A 86 17.71 19.29 12.15
C SER A 86 18.49 18.62 13.29
N SER A 87 17.80 18.05 14.28
CA SER A 87 18.45 17.46 15.46
C SER A 87 18.80 15.99 15.31
N ALA A 88 18.03 15.23 14.50
CA ALA A 88 18.21 13.79 14.29
C ALA A 88 18.31 13.44 12.80
N PRO A 89 19.38 13.88 12.10
CA PRO A 89 19.52 13.63 10.66
C PRO A 89 19.65 12.14 10.30
N GLN A 90 20.09 11.30 11.25
CA GLN A 90 20.26 9.85 11.10
C GLN A 90 18.96 9.05 11.34
N LEU A 91 17.82 9.73 11.44
CA LEU A 91 16.53 9.07 11.63
C LEU A 91 16.19 8.18 10.42
N GLU A 92 16.06 6.87 10.64
CA GLU A 92 15.76 5.89 9.60
C GLU A 92 14.26 5.58 9.47
N SER A 93 13.51 5.69 10.57
CA SER A 93 12.08 5.38 10.61
C SER A 93 11.29 6.49 11.31
N LEU A 94 10.26 6.98 10.63
CA LEU A 94 9.40 8.04 11.11
C LEU A 94 7.93 7.66 10.98
N SER A 95 7.22 7.60 12.11
CA SER A 95 5.77 7.42 12.17
C SER A 95 5.16 8.65 12.84
N LEU A 96 4.20 9.29 12.17
CA LEU A 96 3.62 10.55 12.64
C LEU A 96 2.14 10.68 12.33
N ASN A 97 1.40 11.30 13.24
CA ASN A 97 0.07 11.83 12.99
C ASN A 97 0.19 13.24 12.41
N TRP A 98 -0.15 13.42 11.15
CA TRP A 98 0.13 14.65 10.41
C TRP A 98 -1.11 15.48 10.13
N HIS A 99 -1.03 16.77 10.41
CA HIS A 99 -2.10 17.68 10.04
C HIS A 99 -1.97 18.09 8.56
N HIS A 100 -3.01 17.80 7.76
CA HIS A 100 -3.03 18.09 6.33
C HIS A 100 -2.78 19.58 5.98
N LYS A 101 -3.14 20.54 6.86
CA LYS A 101 -2.86 21.99 6.68
C LYS A 101 -1.39 22.28 6.36
N TRP A 102 -0.46 21.42 6.78
CA TRP A 102 0.97 21.61 6.56
C TRP A 102 1.49 21.09 5.21
N GLY A 103 0.63 20.53 4.36
CA GLY A 103 1.05 19.83 3.13
C GLY A 103 1.52 18.41 3.43
N PHE A 104 2.20 17.73 2.51
CA PHE A 104 2.82 16.43 2.79
C PHE A 104 4.17 16.63 3.52
N PRO A 105 4.51 15.85 4.57
CA PRO A 105 5.79 15.98 5.26
C PRO A 105 6.94 15.67 4.29
N ASN A 106 7.95 16.53 4.19
CA ASN A 106 9.04 16.36 3.21
C ASN A 106 10.07 15.30 3.66
N PRO A 107 10.04 14.06 3.14
CA PRO A 107 10.98 13.02 3.57
C PRO A 107 12.44 13.38 3.29
N GLY A 108 12.70 14.26 2.31
CA GLY A 108 14.05 14.74 2.00
C GLY A 108 14.67 15.63 3.09
N ALA A 109 13.93 16.00 4.15
CA ALA A 109 14.48 16.67 5.32
C ALA A 109 15.35 15.75 6.20
N PHE A 110 15.28 14.43 5.99
CA PHE A 110 16.04 13.44 6.73
C PHE A 110 16.98 12.67 5.79
N GLU A 111 18.28 12.70 6.07
CA GLU A 111 19.29 12.12 5.19
C GLU A 111 19.24 10.59 5.15
N ALA A 112 18.84 9.94 6.26
CA ALA A 112 18.85 8.48 6.40
C ALA A 112 17.45 7.84 6.37
N LEU A 113 16.39 8.60 6.09
CA LEU A 113 15.02 8.12 6.27
C LEU A 113 14.66 7.05 5.23
N LYS A 114 14.40 5.83 5.71
CA LYS A 114 14.01 4.66 4.93
C LYS A 114 12.51 4.36 5.03
N SER A 115 11.90 4.62 6.18
CA SER A 115 10.50 4.30 6.44
C SER A 115 9.73 5.53 6.90
N LEU A 116 8.64 5.85 6.19
CA LEU A 116 7.73 6.93 6.54
C LEU A 116 6.30 6.37 6.68
N ARG A 117 5.74 6.48 7.87
CA ARG A 117 4.33 6.25 8.16
C ARG A 117 3.65 7.57 8.50
N VAL A 118 2.59 7.89 7.77
CA VAL A 118 1.79 9.10 8.00
C VAL A 118 0.35 8.69 8.26
N THR A 119 -0.14 9.04 9.43
CA THR A 119 -1.55 8.88 9.77
C THR A 119 -2.24 10.24 9.69
N LEU A 120 -3.31 10.31 8.91
CA LEU A 120 -4.08 11.52 8.66
C LEU A 120 -5.35 11.50 9.54
N PRO A 121 -5.57 12.52 10.39
CA PRO A 121 -6.79 12.62 11.20
C PRO A 121 -8.02 12.90 10.33
N SER A 122 -9.14 12.29 10.69
CA SER A 122 -10.35 12.21 9.87
C SER A 122 -11.20 13.46 9.79
N SER A 123 -11.21 14.28 10.85
CA SER A 123 -12.29 15.23 11.12
C SER A 123 -12.31 16.49 10.24
N GLU A 124 -11.38 16.67 9.30
CA GLU A 124 -11.24 17.94 8.57
C GLU A 124 -11.11 17.81 7.05
N TRP A 125 -11.22 16.59 6.48
CA TRP A 125 -11.01 16.29 5.04
C TRP A 125 -11.84 17.12 4.07
N ASP A 126 -13.03 17.59 4.47
CA ASP A 126 -13.90 18.40 3.62
C ASP A 126 -13.27 19.74 3.18
N SER A 127 -12.28 20.25 3.92
CA SER A 127 -11.55 21.49 3.58
C SER A 127 -10.19 21.25 2.90
N VAL A 128 -9.74 19.98 2.86
CA VAL A 128 -8.35 19.57 2.56
C VAL A 128 -8.05 19.59 1.07
N ASP A 129 -9.00 19.14 0.26
CA ASP A 129 -8.92 19.16 -1.21
C ASP A 129 -8.58 20.57 -1.73
N SER A 130 -8.98 21.65 -1.04
CA SER A 130 -8.69 23.00 -1.55
C SER A 130 -7.33 23.55 -1.11
N ASN A 131 -6.81 23.14 0.06
CA ASN A 131 -5.64 23.75 0.70
C ASN A 131 -4.39 22.88 0.64
N PHE A 132 -4.52 21.56 0.72
CA PHE A 132 -3.43 20.62 0.47
C PHE A 132 -2.93 20.81 -0.97
N HIS A 133 -3.87 20.80 -1.92
CA HIS A 133 -3.64 21.01 -3.35
C HIS A 133 -3.06 22.39 -3.64
N ARG A 134 -3.57 23.46 -3.02
CA ARG A 134 -3.05 24.84 -3.25
C ARG A 134 -1.64 25.05 -2.71
N ARG A 135 -1.27 24.40 -1.61
CA ARG A 135 0.07 24.52 -1.01
C ARG A 135 1.10 23.62 -1.69
N LEU A 136 0.68 22.47 -2.21
CA LEU A 136 1.51 21.59 -3.01
C LEU A 136 1.72 22.10 -4.45
N ASN A 137 0.77 22.85 -5.02
CA ASN A 137 0.83 23.45 -6.37
C ASN A 137 1.99 24.46 -6.62
N ARG A 138 2.86 24.71 -5.63
CA ARG A 138 4.10 25.45 -5.81
C ARG A 138 5.26 24.48 -6.02
N SER A 139 5.38 23.94 -7.22
CA SER A 139 6.63 23.45 -7.83
C SER A 139 7.38 22.28 -7.16
N ASN A 140 6.97 21.83 -5.97
CA ASN A 140 7.75 20.90 -5.17
C ASN A 140 7.21 19.47 -5.33
N HIS A 141 7.76 18.75 -6.30
CA HIS A 141 7.69 17.28 -6.28
C HIS A 141 8.20 16.78 -4.93
N VAL A 142 7.44 15.90 -4.29
CA VAL A 142 7.89 15.24 -3.07
C VAL A 142 8.87 14.16 -3.47
N PHE A 143 10.11 14.33 -3.04
CA PHE A 143 11.21 13.53 -3.53
C PHE A 143 12.08 12.98 -2.40
N SER A 144 12.47 11.72 -2.48
CA SER A 144 13.46 11.09 -1.61
C SER A 144 14.13 9.90 -2.28
N PHE A 145 15.46 9.87 -2.28
CA PHE A 145 16.24 8.71 -2.73
C PHE A 145 16.37 7.63 -1.65
N THR A 146 16.17 7.94 -0.37
CA THR A 146 16.42 6.98 0.72
C THR A 146 15.17 6.21 1.12
N LEU A 147 13.98 6.76 0.83
CA LEU A 147 12.72 6.17 1.24
C LEU A 147 12.48 4.82 0.52
N THR A 148 12.39 3.75 1.31
CA THR A 148 12.07 2.40 0.85
C THR A 148 10.66 1.96 1.23
N THR A 149 10.06 2.57 2.26
CA THR A 149 8.74 2.19 2.78
C THR A 149 7.90 3.44 2.99
N LEU A 150 6.71 3.45 2.37
CA LEU A 150 5.70 4.48 2.55
C LEU A 150 4.40 3.83 3.01
N ALA A 151 3.91 4.26 4.17
CA ALA A 151 2.61 3.86 4.69
C ALA A 151 1.77 5.10 4.96
N LEU A 152 0.59 5.18 4.34
CA LEU A 152 -0.36 6.25 4.58
C LEU A 152 -1.65 5.66 5.15
N HIS A 153 -2.10 6.21 6.27
CA HIS A 153 -3.29 5.75 6.96
C HIS A 153 -4.27 6.90 7.13
N ASN A 154 -5.57 6.59 7.14
CA ASN A 154 -6.59 7.50 7.63
C ASN A 154 -7.30 6.88 8.84
N TYR A 155 -7.53 7.68 9.88
CA TYR A 155 -8.33 7.26 11.03
C TYR A 155 -9.79 6.94 10.70
N ASP A 156 -10.36 7.55 9.66
CA ASP A 156 -11.75 7.31 9.24
C ASP A 156 -11.84 7.21 7.71
N SER A 157 -11.75 5.99 7.20
CA SER A 157 -11.93 5.70 5.78
C SER A 157 -13.33 6.10 5.27
N SER A 158 -14.36 6.14 6.13
CA SER A 158 -15.75 6.36 5.69
C SER A 158 -16.03 7.77 5.17
N LYS A 159 -15.19 8.77 5.52
CA LYS A 159 -15.38 10.18 5.15
C LYS A 159 -14.27 10.74 4.25
N THR A 160 -13.34 9.89 3.84
CA THR A 160 -12.16 10.37 3.11
C THR A 160 -12.50 10.58 1.64
N ARG A 161 -12.38 11.81 1.15
CA ARG A 161 -12.32 12.06 -0.30
C ARG A 161 -11.09 11.41 -0.89
N SER A 162 -11.20 10.90 -2.09
CA SER A 162 -10.14 10.10 -2.67
C SER A 162 -8.86 10.88 -2.94
N PHE A 163 -7.74 10.33 -2.47
CA PHE A 163 -6.41 10.88 -2.68
C PHE A 163 -5.97 10.65 -4.14
N GLY A 164 -5.82 11.73 -4.91
CA GLY A 164 -5.63 11.68 -6.37
C GLY A 164 -4.27 12.12 -6.91
N GLU A 165 -3.46 12.82 -6.11
CA GLU A 165 -2.26 13.55 -6.57
C GLU A 165 -0.99 12.71 -6.46
N TRP A 166 -1.03 11.51 -7.00
CA TRP A 166 0.08 10.56 -6.90
C TRP A 166 1.27 10.93 -7.79
N ASP A 167 1.05 11.75 -8.82
CA ASP A 167 2.06 12.20 -9.77
C ASP A 167 3.15 13.09 -9.13
N MET A 168 2.82 13.75 -8.01
CA MET A 168 3.74 14.60 -7.25
C MET A 168 4.84 13.83 -6.52
N PHE A 169 4.63 12.55 -6.25
CA PHE A 169 5.54 11.72 -5.47
C PHE A 169 6.53 10.99 -6.38
N HIS A 170 7.82 11.10 -6.04
CA HIS A 170 8.89 10.40 -6.73
C HIS A 170 9.88 9.82 -5.72
N PHE A 171 9.83 8.51 -5.57
CA PHE A 171 10.64 7.76 -4.62
C PHE A 171 11.37 6.61 -5.33
N PRO A 172 12.53 6.86 -5.98
CA PRO A 172 13.20 5.88 -6.84
C PRO A 172 13.45 4.52 -6.18
N ASN A 173 13.67 4.50 -4.86
CA ASN A 173 14.01 3.30 -4.09
C ASN A 173 12.83 2.73 -3.28
N LEU A 174 11.60 3.18 -3.53
CA LEU A 174 10.42 2.70 -2.82
C LEU A 174 10.14 1.22 -3.13
N ARG A 175 10.14 0.38 -2.09
CA ARG A 175 9.90 -1.06 -2.17
C ARG A 175 8.55 -1.46 -1.59
N VAL A 176 8.10 -0.76 -0.55
CA VAL A 176 6.86 -1.09 0.17
C VAL A 176 5.92 0.11 0.14
N LEU A 177 4.70 -0.12 -0.32
CA LEU A 177 3.62 0.86 -0.36
C LEU A 177 2.40 0.31 0.37
N ASN A 178 1.99 0.94 1.48
CA ASN A 178 0.79 0.55 2.22
C ASN A 178 -0.20 1.73 2.32
N LEU A 179 -1.34 1.55 1.67
CA LEU A 179 -2.44 2.50 1.56
C LEU A 179 -3.78 1.81 1.86
N GLN A 180 -3.76 0.72 2.65
CA GLN A 180 -4.95 -0.10 2.91
C GLN A 180 -6.10 0.71 3.53
N ASP A 181 -5.76 1.70 4.35
CA ASP A 181 -6.69 2.54 5.09
C ASP A 181 -6.98 3.87 4.35
N LEU A 182 -6.45 4.04 3.13
CA LEU A 182 -6.75 5.18 2.27
C LEU A 182 -7.76 4.83 1.19
N CYS A 183 -8.63 5.79 0.92
CA CYS A 183 -9.58 5.75 -0.17
C CYS A 183 -8.89 6.15 -1.49
N CYS A 184 -8.22 5.21 -2.18
CA CYS A 184 -7.49 5.53 -3.42
C CYS A 184 -8.39 5.54 -4.66
N LYS A 185 -8.08 6.38 -5.65
CA LYS A 185 -8.63 6.25 -7.02
C LYS A 185 -7.80 5.26 -7.82
N VAL A 186 -8.45 4.37 -8.57
CA VAL A 186 -7.79 3.26 -9.29
C VAL A 186 -6.75 3.73 -10.30
N PHE A 187 -7.11 4.63 -11.22
CA PHE A 187 -6.19 5.08 -12.27
C PHE A 187 -4.93 5.77 -11.73
N PRO A 188 -5.04 6.79 -10.84
CA PRO A 188 -3.86 7.43 -10.26
C PRO A 188 -2.95 6.47 -9.50
N ILE A 189 -3.50 5.51 -8.73
CA ILE A 189 -2.66 4.58 -7.97
C ILE A 189 -1.99 3.53 -8.86
N TYR A 190 -2.65 3.10 -9.94
CA TYR A 190 -2.04 2.18 -10.92
C TYR A 190 -0.88 2.86 -11.65
N GLN A 191 -1.08 4.10 -12.11
CA GLN A 191 0.00 4.89 -12.71
C GLN A 191 1.13 5.14 -11.72
N PHE A 192 0.83 5.41 -10.45
CA PHE A 192 1.86 5.56 -9.41
C PHE A 192 2.70 4.30 -9.27
N ILE A 193 2.06 3.14 -9.16
CA ILE A 193 2.74 1.84 -9.03
C ILE A 193 3.61 1.55 -10.25
N ASP A 194 3.12 1.82 -11.46
CA ASP A 194 3.85 1.65 -12.72
C ASP A 194 5.10 2.54 -12.80
N LEU A 195 4.99 3.79 -12.37
CA LEU A 195 6.12 4.73 -12.30
C LEU A 195 7.11 4.40 -11.17
N HIS A 196 6.83 3.41 -10.32
CA HIS A 196 7.69 2.96 -9.22
C HIS A 196 8.03 1.48 -9.36
N SER A 197 8.80 1.15 -10.41
CA SER A 197 9.24 -0.24 -10.67
C SER A 197 10.11 -0.88 -9.58
N SER A 198 10.60 -0.11 -8.60
CA SER A 198 11.26 -0.63 -7.40
C SER A 198 10.29 -1.27 -6.40
N LEU A 199 8.98 -1.02 -6.52
CA LEU A 199 7.96 -1.60 -5.64
C LEU A 199 7.97 -3.13 -5.73
N ARG A 200 8.01 -3.74 -4.55
CA ARG A 200 7.95 -5.19 -4.33
C ARG A 200 6.70 -5.56 -3.59
N GLU A 201 6.21 -4.69 -2.71
CA GLU A 201 5.09 -4.96 -1.84
C GLU A 201 4.11 -3.78 -1.93
N VAL A 202 2.86 -4.10 -2.23
CA VAL A 202 1.81 -3.10 -2.42
C VAL A 202 0.58 -3.57 -1.67
N ASN A 203 -0.04 -2.67 -0.91
CA ASN A 203 -1.32 -2.88 -0.25
C ASN A 203 -2.16 -1.62 -0.43
N VAL A 204 -3.32 -1.75 -1.09
CA VAL A 204 -4.14 -0.61 -1.51
C VAL A 204 -5.59 -0.86 -1.14
N GLY A 205 -6.19 0.09 -0.43
CA GLY A 205 -7.63 0.21 -0.25
C GLY A 205 -8.23 1.19 -1.27
N PHE A 206 -9.52 1.01 -1.56
CA PHE A 206 -10.28 1.87 -2.45
C PHE A 206 -11.45 2.57 -1.73
N GLU A 207 -11.81 3.77 -2.19
CA GLU A 207 -12.92 4.57 -1.62
C GLU A 207 -14.25 3.82 -1.65
N ARG A 208 -14.44 3.02 -2.71
CA ARG A 208 -15.69 2.33 -3.02
C ARG A 208 -15.38 0.96 -3.56
N LYS A 209 -16.43 0.16 -3.73
CA LYS A 209 -16.36 -1.03 -4.57
C LYS A 209 -15.92 -0.59 -5.97
N VAL A 210 -14.76 -1.03 -6.41
CA VAL A 210 -14.25 -0.77 -7.74
C VAL A 210 -14.34 -2.03 -8.56
N HIS A 211 -14.86 -1.89 -9.77
CA HIS A 211 -14.81 -2.93 -10.79
C HIS A 211 -13.50 -2.77 -11.49
N ILE A 212 -12.69 -3.83 -11.50
CA ILE A 212 -11.47 -3.83 -12.27
C ILE A 212 -11.43 -5.08 -13.13
N ARG A 213 -10.80 -4.97 -14.31
CA ARG A 213 -10.43 -6.15 -15.07
C ARG A 213 -9.34 -6.91 -14.32
N LEU A 214 -9.50 -8.22 -14.22
CA LEU A 214 -8.48 -9.08 -13.66
C LEU A 214 -7.15 -8.94 -14.42
N GLU A 215 -7.20 -8.87 -15.76
CA GLU A 215 -6.02 -8.67 -16.61
C GLU A 215 -5.28 -7.37 -16.25
N SER A 216 -5.99 -6.30 -15.89
CA SER A 216 -5.37 -5.03 -15.47
C SER A 216 -4.61 -5.17 -14.16
N LEU A 217 -5.12 -5.96 -13.20
CA LEU A 217 -4.36 -6.26 -11.98
C LEU A 217 -3.12 -7.10 -12.28
N ILE A 218 -3.23 -8.10 -13.17
CA ILE A 218 -2.10 -8.93 -13.61
C ILE A 218 -1.02 -8.06 -14.26
N LYS A 219 -1.40 -7.24 -15.24
CA LYS A 219 -0.49 -6.31 -15.93
C LYS A 219 0.19 -5.31 -14.99
N LEU A 220 -0.51 -4.89 -13.93
CA LEU A 220 0.05 -4.02 -12.90
C LEU A 220 1.13 -4.73 -12.09
N ILE A 221 0.86 -5.96 -11.66
CA ILE A 221 1.80 -6.79 -10.87
C ILE A 221 3.03 -7.12 -11.71
N GLU A 222 2.85 -7.54 -12.96
CA GLU A 222 3.91 -7.94 -13.88
C GLU A 222 4.73 -6.76 -14.44
N ASP A 223 4.25 -5.52 -14.24
CA ASP A 223 4.79 -4.31 -14.85
C ASP A 223 4.78 -4.45 -16.39
N THR A 224 3.61 -4.66 -16.97
CA THR A 224 3.36 -4.76 -18.42
C THR A 224 2.22 -3.86 -18.89
N GLY A 225 1.52 -3.19 -17.97
CA GLY A 225 0.41 -2.30 -18.29
C GLY A 225 0.82 -0.89 -18.72
N LEU A 226 -0.13 -0.20 -19.34
CA LEU A 226 -0.06 1.19 -19.78
C LEU A 226 -1.29 1.96 -19.27
N TRP A 227 -1.15 2.78 -18.24
CA TRP A 227 -2.31 3.36 -17.52
C TRP A 227 -2.68 4.78 -17.93
N VAL A 228 -1.80 5.45 -18.67
CA VAL A 228 -2.03 6.79 -19.20
C VAL A 228 -1.60 6.84 -20.67
N ASP A 229 -2.00 7.90 -21.36
CA ASP A 229 -1.62 8.16 -22.75
C ASP A 229 -0.10 7.94 -22.97
N PRO A 230 0.33 7.25 -24.04
CA PRO A 230 1.74 6.95 -24.27
C PRO A 230 2.67 8.16 -24.31
N VAL A 231 2.22 9.31 -24.82
CA VAL A 231 3.01 10.53 -24.88
C VAL A 231 3.24 11.04 -23.46
N LYS A 232 2.15 11.16 -22.70
CA LYS A 232 2.21 11.57 -21.29
C LYS A 232 3.02 10.59 -20.43
N ASN A 233 2.87 9.29 -20.65
CA ASN A 233 3.62 8.26 -19.92
C ASN A 233 5.13 8.41 -20.18
N LEU A 234 5.52 8.58 -21.44
CA LEU A 234 6.92 8.77 -21.81
C LEU A 234 7.50 10.05 -21.20
N GLU A 235 6.74 11.15 -21.17
CA GLU A 235 7.17 12.39 -20.51
C GLU A 235 7.39 12.20 -19.02
N GLN A 236 6.44 11.57 -18.32
CA GLN A 236 6.56 11.29 -16.88
C GLN A 236 7.77 10.38 -16.58
N ARG A 237 8.01 9.36 -17.40
CA ARG A 237 9.14 8.45 -17.25
C ARG A 237 10.48 9.10 -17.60
N LYS A 238 10.52 10.00 -18.59
CA LYS A 238 11.69 10.84 -18.89
C LYS A 238 12.04 11.75 -17.71
N ALA A 239 11.06 12.44 -17.15
CA ALA A 239 11.26 13.31 -15.99
C ALA A 239 11.79 12.55 -14.76
N ARG A 240 11.50 11.25 -14.66
CA ARG A 240 11.94 10.36 -13.58
C ARG A 240 13.23 9.59 -13.90
N GLY A 241 13.74 9.63 -15.14
CA GLY A 241 14.92 8.88 -15.55
C GLY A 241 14.71 7.35 -15.61
N ILE A 242 13.47 6.89 -15.84
CA ILE A 242 13.09 5.46 -15.83
C ILE A 242 12.53 4.97 -17.18
N VAL A 243 12.88 5.65 -18.27
CA VAL A 243 12.43 5.31 -19.63
C VAL A 243 12.92 3.91 -20.03
N ARG A 244 12.03 3.14 -20.65
CA ARG A 244 12.32 1.81 -21.21
C ARG A 244 11.97 1.73 -22.70
N GLY A 245 12.41 0.66 -23.36
CA GLY A 245 12.08 0.42 -24.77
C GLY A 245 10.57 0.30 -25.00
N ARG A 246 9.86 -0.31 -24.06
CA ARG A 246 8.39 -0.40 -24.09
C ARG A 246 7.68 0.96 -24.18
N ASP A 247 8.23 2.00 -23.56
CA ASP A 247 7.60 3.32 -23.50
C ASP A 247 7.72 4.03 -24.86
N VAL A 248 8.88 3.86 -25.51
CA VAL A 248 9.13 4.32 -26.88
C VAL A 248 8.21 3.58 -27.86
N TYR A 249 8.12 2.25 -27.74
CA TYR A 249 7.24 1.41 -28.55
C TYR A 249 5.76 1.81 -28.42
N ALA A 250 5.28 1.98 -27.17
CA ALA A 250 3.90 2.36 -26.90
C ALA A 250 3.53 3.68 -27.58
N ARG A 251 4.44 4.67 -27.53
CA ARG A 251 4.28 5.96 -28.22
C ARG A 251 4.28 5.79 -29.74
N GLU A 252 5.27 5.10 -30.30
CA GLU A 252 5.42 4.95 -31.75
C GLU A 252 4.26 4.20 -32.40
N ARG A 253 3.67 3.26 -31.67
CA ARG A 253 2.49 2.51 -32.13
C ARG A 253 1.16 3.13 -31.70
N MET A 254 1.17 4.31 -31.08
CA MET A 254 -0.03 4.99 -30.55
C MET A 254 -0.93 4.04 -29.78
N ARG A 255 -0.34 3.25 -28.88
CA ARG A 255 -1.09 2.28 -28.09
C ARG A 255 -2.12 2.99 -27.24
N THR A 256 -3.32 2.45 -27.18
CA THR A 256 -4.33 2.94 -26.24
C THR A 256 -3.95 2.50 -24.82
N PRO A 257 -4.21 3.33 -23.79
CA PRO A 257 -4.10 2.90 -22.41
C PRO A 257 -4.93 1.63 -22.16
N ASP A 258 -4.42 0.76 -21.28
CA ASP A 258 -5.14 -0.41 -20.82
C ASP A 258 -6.43 0.01 -20.09
N PRO A 259 -7.57 -0.59 -20.43
CA PRO A 259 -8.83 -0.30 -19.77
C PRO A 259 -8.76 -0.82 -18.34
N VAL A 260 -8.77 0.10 -17.39
CA VAL A 260 -8.95 -0.23 -15.97
C VAL A 260 -10.43 -0.35 -15.62
N GLU A 261 -11.29 0.26 -16.46
CA GLU A 261 -12.73 0.50 -16.35
C GLU A 261 -13.41 0.06 -15.05
N VAL A 262 -13.70 1.06 -14.22
CA VAL A 262 -14.76 0.98 -13.22
C VAL A 262 -16.07 1.02 -13.99
N LEU A 263 -16.74 -0.13 -14.16
CA LEU A 263 -18.12 -0.17 -14.65
C LEU A 263 -18.98 0.70 -13.73
N TRP A 264 -19.37 1.88 -14.21
CA TRP A 264 -20.54 2.58 -13.70
C TRP A 264 -21.72 1.99 -14.47
N ALA A 265 -22.79 1.61 -13.75
CA ALA A 265 -23.96 1.00 -14.36
C ALA A 265 -24.40 1.80 -15.61
N GLY A 266 -24.37 1.16 -16.79
CA GLY A 266 -24.75 1.76 -18.08
C GLY A 266 -23.62 2.07 -19.07
N THR A 267 -22.37 1.66 -18.81
CA THR A 267 -21.28 1.75 -19.82
C THR A 267 -21.04 0.40 -20.49
N ASP A 268 -21.11 0.36 -21.82
CA ASP A 268 -20.81 -0.83 -22.61
C ASP A 268 -19.31 -1.13 -22.53
N ALA A 269 -18.94 -2.20 -21.82
CA ALA A 269 -17.57 -2.69 -21.77
C ALA A 269 -17.11 -3.13 -23.16
N VAL A 270 -16.09 -2.49 -23.72
CA VAL A 270 -15.52 -2.90 -25.01
C VAL A 270 -14.55 -4.08 -24.79
N PRO A 271 -14.78 -5.26 -25.39
CA PRO A 271 -13.86 -6.40 -25.28
C PRO A 271 -12.51 -6.08 -25.93
N GLN A 272 -11.37 -6.44 -25.30
CA GLN A 272 -10.06 -6.37 -25.94
C GLN A 272 -9.57 -7.74 -26.42
N GLN A 273 -8.83 -7.75 -27.52
CA GLN A 273 -8.28 -8.95 -28.14
C GLN A 273 -7.13 -9.51 -27.27
N GLY A 274 -7.31 -10.71 -26.71
CA GLY A 274 -6.33 -11.36 -25.82
C GLY A 274 -6.62 -11.16 -24.32
N ASP A 275 -7.64 -10.38 -23.96
CA ASP A 275 -8.16 -10.39 -22.60
C ASP A 275 -8.74 -11.78 -22.29
N ILE A 276 -8.62 -12.18 -21.03
CA ILE A 276 -9.53 -13.18 -20.47
C ILE A 276 -10.95 -12.63 -20.71
N PRO A 277 -11.77 -13.24 -21.58
CA PRO A 277 -13.01 -12.62 -22.02
C PRO A 277 -13.89 -12.30 -20.83
N ASN A 278 -14.17 -11.00 -20.63
CA ASN A 278 -15.13 -10.46 -19.66
C ASN A 278 -14.94 -10.89 -18.20
N SER A 279 -13.71 -11.12 -17.72
CA SER A 279 -13.48 -11.40 -16.29
C SER A 279 -13.29 -10.11 -15.48
N TRP A 280 -14.38 -9.65 -14.87
CA TRP A 280 -14.37 -8.51 -13.95
C TRP A 280 -14.34 -8.99 -12.51
N ILE A 281 -13.66 -8.22 -11.65
CA ILE A 281 -13.66 -8.47 -10.20
C ILE A 281 -13.98 -7.18 -9.46
N THR A 282 -14.96 -7.27 -8.56
CA THR A 282 -15.33 -6.17 -7.67
C THR A 282 -14.45 -6.21 -6.43
N LEU A 283 -13.56 -5.23 -6.29
CA LEU A 283 -12.63 -5.16 -5.16
C LEU A 283 -12.91 -3.95 -4.27
N SER A 284 -12.55 -4.07 -3.00
CA SER A 284 -12.39 -2.93 -2.11
C SER A 284 -10.96 -2.70 -1.67
N ALA A 285 -10.13 -3.75 -1.77
CA ALA A 285 -8.70 -3.68 -1.54
C ALA A 285 -7.99 -4.82 -2.27
N PHE A 286 -6.71 -4.61 -2.55
CA PHE A 286 -5.80 -5.67 -2.95
C PHE A 286 -4.44 -5.47 -2.30
N ALA A 287 -3.71 -6.56 -2.12
CA ALA A 287 -2.30 -6.51 -1.79
C ALA A 287 -1.53 -7.55 -2.60
N TYR A 288 -0.27 -7.27 -2.91
CA TYR A 288 0.60 -8.25 -3.56
C TYR A 288 2.05 -8.08 -3.13
N ALA A 289 2.81 -9.16 -3.26
CA ALA A 289 4.26 -9.16 -3.26
C ALA A 289 4.78 -9.69 -4.60
N ARG A 290 5.84 -9.08 -5.13
CA ARG A 290 6.45 -9.45 -6.42
C ARG A 290 7.97 -9.43 -6.38
N ALA A 291 8.57 -10.29 -7.19
CA ALA A 291 10.02 -10.36 -7.38
C ALA A 291 10.39 -10.18 -8.86
N PRO A 292 11.57 -9.60 -9.17
CA PRO A 292 12.03 -9.49 -10.56
C PRO A 292 12.27 -10.87 -11.19
N LEU A 293 11.93 -11.03 -12.47
CA LEU A 293 12.08 -12.26 -13.26
C LEU A 293 13.52 -12.47 -13.81
N ASP A 294 14.54 -12.31 -12.96
CA ASP A 294 15.99 -12.37 -13.28
C ASP A 294 16.65 -11.10 -13.88
N SER A 295 17.97 -11.06 -13.68
CA SER A 295 18.90 -9.94 -13.88
C SER A 295 19.14 -9.57 -15.35
N GLU A 296 18.79 -10.43 -16.31
CA GLU A 296 18.85 -10.13 -17.75
C GLU A 296 17.96 -8.94 -18.14
N SER A 297 16.90 -8.67 -17.36
CA SER A 297 16.04 -7.49 -17.53
C SER A 297 16.82 -6.17 -17.49
N ARG A 298 17.97 -6.11 -16.79
CA ARG A 298 18.86 -4.93 -16.77
C ARG A 298 19.73 -4.80 -18.02
N ALA A 299 20.06 -5.90 -18.70
CA ALA A 299 20.82 -5.86 -19.94
C ALA A 299 20.03 -5.17 -21.07
N PHE A 300 18.70 -5.14 -20.94
CA PHE A 300 17.82 -4.48 -21.90
C PHE A 300 17.79 -2.94 -21.80
N HIS A 301 18.63 -2.25 -21.05
CA HIS A 301 18.58 -0.77 -21.04
C HIS A 301 19.55 -0.06 -21.99
N ASN A 302 20.54 -0.74 -22.57
CA ASN A 302 21.70 -0.06 -23.18
C ASN A 302 21.95 -0.32 -24.69
N SER A 303 20.99 -0.88 -25.45
CA SER A 303 21.17 -1.09 -26.91
C SER A 303 20.55 0.07 -27.68
N ALA A 304 21.40 0.92 -28.28
CA ALA A 304 20.98 2.01 -29.17
C ALA A 304 20.43 1.53 -30.53
N SER A 305 20.44 0.23 -30.80
CA SER A 305 19.98 -0.35 -32.07
C SER A 305 19.06 -1.55 -31.82
N ARG A 306 17.89 -1.27 -31.25
CA ARG A 306 16.84 -2.29 -31.12
C ARG A 306 16.01 -2.40 -32.37
N THR A 307 15.71 -3.63 -32.76
CA THR A 307 14.71 -3.88 -33.79
C THR A 307 13.31 -3.64 -33.25
N HIS A 308 12.37 -3.33 -34.14
CA HIS A 308 10.97 -3.14 -33.76
C HIS A 308 10.37 -4.39 -33.07
N THR A 309 10.77 -5.58 -33.53
CA THR A 309 10.37 -6.87 -32.96
C THR A 309 10.86 -7.05 -31.53
N GLU A 310 12.09 -6.64 -31.20
CA GLU A 310 12.61 -6.70 -29.83
C GLU A 310 11.84 -5.79 -28.88
N LEU A 311 11.52 -4.58 -29.32
CA LEU A 311 10.73 -3.64 -28.52
C LEU A 311 9.31 -4.16 -28.26
N GLU A 312 8.71 -4.82 -29.25
CA GLU A 312 7.40 -5.47 -29.09
C GLU A 312 7.45 -6.63 -28.09
N GLN A 313 8.51 -7.44 -28.14
CA GLN A 313 8.70 -8.53 -27.20
C GLN A 313 8.92 -8.00 -25.77
N GLU A 314 9.73 -6.95 -25.60
CA GLU A 314 9.94 -6.28 -24.32
C GLU A 314 8.62 -5.72 -23.76
N PHE A 315 7.78 -5.11 -24.61
CA PHE A 315 6.47 -4.58 -24.20
C PHE A 315 5.55 -5.68 -23.63
N ARG A 316 5.61 -6.89 -24.18
CA ARG A 316 4.74 -8.01 -23.78
C ARG A 316 5.30 -8.88 -22.66
N ARG A 317 6.61 -8.82 -22.39
CA ARG A 317 7.27 -9.72 -21.44
C ARG A 317 7.08 -9.24 -20.00
N PRO A 318 6.67 -10.11 -19.06
CA PRO A 318 6.58 -9.74 -17.65
C PRO A 318 7.96 -9.42 -17.09
N HIS A 319 8.05 -8.36 -16.29
CA HIS A 319 9.29 -7.95 -15.59
C HIS A 319 9.34 -8.49 -14.17
N PHE A 320 8.16 -8.78 -13.60
CA PHE A 320 8.01 -9.32 -12.26
C PHE A 320 7.16 -10.58 -12.27
N ARG A 321 7.43 -11.45 -11.31
CA ARG A 321 6.56 -12.56 -10.92
C ARG A 321 5.87 -12.22 -9.61
N ALA A 322 4.58 -12.55 -9.51
CA ALA A 322 3.86 -12.50 -8.25
C ALA A 322 4.34 -13.62 -7.32
N LEU A 323 4.55 -13.29 -6.04
CA LEU A 323 4.87 -14.24 -4.97
C LEU A 323 3.70 -14.37 -4.00
N SER A 324 3.03 -13.27 -3.69
CA SER A 324 1.83 -13.26 -2.85
C SER A 324 0.77 -12.37 -3.48
N LEU A 325 -0.50 -12.76 -3.35
CA LEU A 325 -1.64 -11.97 -3.76
C LEU A 325 -2.74 -12.08 -2.70
N SER A 326 -3.35 -10.95 -2.36
CA SER A 326 -4.49 -10.90 -1.47
C SER A 326 -5.58 -10.01 -2.05
N LEU A 327 -6.81 -10.51 -2.07
CA LEU A 327 -7.95 -9.84 -2.68
C LEU A 327 -9.09 -9.72 -1.68
N HIS A 328 -9.61 -8.51 -1.51
CA HIS A 328 -10.86 -8.27 -0.79
C HIS A 328 -11.98 -8.03 -1.81
N ILE A 329 -12.63 -9.13 -2.16
CA ILE A 329 -13.73 -9.22 -3.11
C ILE A 329 -15.03 -8.81 -2.43
N LYS A 330 -15.71 -7.83 -3.01
CA LYS A 330 -17.03 -7.39 -2.56
C LYS A 330 -18.12 -8.20 -3.25
N ASP A 331 -19.32 -8.18 -2.67
CA ASP A 331 -20.48 -8.86 -3.24
C ASP A 331 -20.68 -8.50 -4.73
N GLN A 332 -20.64 -9.53 -5.58
CA GLN A 332 -20.73 -9.45 -7.04
C GLN A 332 -22.16 -9.73 -7.56
N GLU A 333 -23.06 -10.27 -6.72
CA GLU A 333 -24.42 -10.66 -7.12
C GLU A 333 -25.21 -9.53 -7.81
N PRO A 334 -25.16 -8.26 -7.35
CA PRO A 334 -25.90 -7.18 -8.01
C PRO A 334 -25.50 -6.95 -9.47
N TYR A 335 -24.27 -7.33 -9.86
CA TYR A 335 -23.74 -7.15 -11.22
C TYR A 335 -24.08 -8.35 -12.11
N GLU A 336 -24.06 -9.55 -11.56
CA GLU A 336 -24.57 -10.74 -12.25
C GLU A 336 -26.04 -10.55 -12.65
N ARG A 337 -26.86 -10.01 -11.73
CA ARG A 337 -28.27 -9.68 -12.01
C ARG A 337 -28.44 -8.63 -13.11
N GLN A 338 -27.41 -7.82 -13.38
CA GLN A 338 -27.38 -6.84 -14.47
C GLN A 338 -26.82 -7.43 -15.78
N GLY A 339 -26.50 -8.73 -15.82
CA GLY A 339 -25.99 -9.42 -17.00
C GLY A 339 -24.47 -9.34 -17.17
N PHE A 340 -23.72 -8.80 -16.20
CA PHE A 340 -22.27 -8.82 -16.25
C PHE A 340 -21.73 -10.22 -15.99
N THR A 341 -20.80 -10.69 -16.82
CA THR A 341 -19.98 -11.85 -16.48
C THR A 341 -18.99 -11.42 -15.41
N VAL A 342 -19.12 -11.98 -14.22
CA VAL A 342 -18.19 -11.68 -13.13
C VAL A 342 -17.27 -12.88 -12.92
N ALA A 343 -16.02 -12.62 -12.54
CA ALA A 343 -15.08 -13.67 -12.25
C ALA A 343 -15.32 -14.17 -10.83
N TYR A 344 -15.89 -15.37 -10.71
CA TYR A 344 -15.87 -16.07 -9.44
C TYR A 344 -14.43 -16.41 -9.06
N ILE A 345 -14.19 -16.61 -7.77
CA ILE A 345 -12.90 -17.11 -7.24
C ILE A 345 -12.41 -18.32 -8.05
N THR A 346 -13.35 -19.17 -8.46
CA THR A 346 -13.14 -20.37 -9.24
C THR A 346 -12.51 -20.06 -10.61
N ASP A 347 -13.05 -19.08 -11.33
CA ASP A 347 -12.55 -18.62 -12.63
C ASP A 347 -11.22 -17.91 -12.50
N PHE A 348 -11.05 -17.13 -11.42
CA PHE A 348 -9.78 -16.53 -11.06
C PHE A 348 -8.70 -17.61 -10.97
N PHE A 349 -8.96 -18.72 -10.27
CA PHE A 349 -7.99 -19.81 -10.16
C PHE A 349 -7.64 -20.43 -11.51
N PHE A 350 -8.63 -20.85 -12.29
CA PHE A 350 -8.36 -21.51 -13.58
C PHE A 350 -7.63 -20.61 -14.58
N LYS A 351 -7.93 -19.31 -14.58
CA LYS A 351 -7.40 -18.38 -15.59
C LYS A 351 -6.12 -17.69 -15.12
N ALA A 352 -6.01 -17.34 -13.84
CA ALA A 352 -4.88 -16.61 -13.29
C ALA A 352 -3.73 -17.52 -12.80
N LEU A 353 -3.97 -18.78 -12.41
CA LEU A 353 -2.87 -19.67 -11.98
C LEU A 353 -1.85 -19.93 -13.09
N ASN A 354 -2.31 -20.05 -14.34
CA ASN A 354 -1.42 -20.17 -15.49
C ASN A 354 -0.57 -18.90 -15.72
N ARG A 355 -1.01 -17.74 -15.20
CA ARG A 355 -0.29 -16.47 -15.26
C ARG A 355 0.62 -16.25 -14.06
N PHE A 356 0.33 -16.88 -12.92
CA PHE A 356 1.14 -16.80 -11.70
C PHE A 356 1.72 -18.16 -11.30
N PRO A 357 2.60 -18.76 -12.13
CA PRO A 357 3.19 -20.07 -11.83
C PRO A 357 4.09 -20.08 -10.57
N TYR A 358 4.45 -18.91 -10.05
CA TYR A 358 5.32 -18.71 -8.88
C TYR A 358 4.57 -18.16 -7.65
N LEU A 359 3.24 -18.17 -7.65
CA LEU A 359 2.46 -17.68 -6.52
C LEU A 359 2.60 -18.64 -5.33
N GLU A 360 3.16 -18.17 -4.23
CA GLU A 360 3.39 -18.93 -3.00
C GLU A 360 2.23 -18.73 -2.00
N ASP A 361 1.64 -17.53 -1.95
CA ASP A 361 0.54 -17.19 -1.05
C ASP A 361 -0.62 -16.54 -1.80
N LEU A 362 -1.83 -17.03 -1.57
CA LEU A 362 -3.06 -16.43 -2.08
C LEU A 362 -4.12 -16.35 -0.98
N ARG A 363 -4.54 -15.12 -0.66
CA ARG A 363 -5.59 -14.87 0.32
C ARG A 363 -6.79 -14.24 -0.35
N ILE A 364 -7.95 -14.84 -0.20
CA ILE A 364 -9.18 -14.30 -0.76
C ILE A 364 -10.19 -14.12 0.36
N PHE A 365 -10.62 -12.88 0.55
CA PHE A 365 -11.80 -12.56 1.35
C PHE A 365 -12.91 -12.16 0.39
N SER A 366 -14.04 -12.88 0.42
CA SER A 366 -15.17 -12.61 -0.46
C SER A 366 -16.44 -12.42 0.32
N GLU A 367 -17.12 -11.29 0.05
CA GLU A 367 -18.47 -11.02 0.55
C GLU A 367 -19.56 -11.58 -0.37
N THR A 368 -19.19 -12.12 -1.54
CA THR A 368 -20.16 -12.77 -2.43
C THR A 368 -20.61 -14.07 -1.79
N VAL A 369 -21.92 -14.23 -1.58
CA VAL A 369 -22.50 -15.47 -1.08
C VAL A 369 -22.27 -16.56 -2.13
N MET A 370 -21.19 -17.33 -1.96
CA MET A 370 -20.95 -18.53 -2.75
C MET A 370 -22.10 -19.49 -2.45
N ASN A 371 -22.79 -19.99 -3.47
CA ASN A 371 -23.69 -21.10 -3.29
C ASN A 371 -22.85 -22.30 -2.79
N PRO A 372 -22.99 -22.73 -1.53
CA PRO A 372 -21.96 -23.52 -0.82
C PRO A 372 -21.80 -24.95 -1.34
N ASP A 373 -22.70 -25.44 -2.18
CA ASP A 373 -22.95 -26.87 -2.29
C ASP A 373 -22.17 -27.66 -3.36
N SER A 374 -21.26 -27.08 -4.16
CA SER A 374 -20.59 -27.91 -5.20
C SER A 374 -19.21 -27.50 -5.72
N ASN A 375 -18.78 -26.24 -5.59
CA ASN A 375 -17.56 -25.81 -6.29
C ASN A 375 -16.31 -25.67 -5.42
N PHE A 376 -16.40 -25.22 -4.16
CA PHE A 376 -15.17 -24.90 -3.42
C PHE A 376 -14.30 -26.14 -3.12
N SER A 377 -14.90 -27.22 -2.62
CA SER A 377 -14.18 -28.47 -2.35
C SER A 377 -13.57 -29.08 -3.63
N THR A 378 -14.31 -29.06 -4.73
CA THR A 378 -13.87 -29.51 -6.06
C THR A 378 -12.66 -28.70 -6.55
N ILE A 379 -12.68 -27.39 -6.32
CA ILE A 379 -11.58 -26.48 -6.69
C ILE A 379 -10.36 -26.74 -5.84
N MET A 380 -10.51 -26.88 -4.52
CA MET A 380 -9.38 -27.19 -3.64
C MET A 380 -8.73 -28.53 -4.02
N VAL A 381 -9.51 -29.52 -4.44
CA VAL A 381 -9.00 -30.80 -4.98
C VAL A 381 -8.28 -30.60 -6.31
N GLN A 382 -8.81 -29.80 -7.23
CA GLN A 382 -8.13 -29.48 -8.50
C GLN A 382 -6.85 -28.68 -8.29
N MET A 383 -6.81 -27.79 -7.31
CA MET A 383 -5.63 -27.01 -6.94
C MET A 383 -4.50 -27.87 -6.39
N ARG A 384 -4.80 -28.91 -5.59
CA ARG A 384 -3.80 -29.90 -5.16
C ARG A 384 -3.10 -30.60 -6.32
N ASN A 385 -3.76 -30.74 -7.46
CA ASN A 385 -3.21 -31.40 -8.64
C ASN A 385 -2.34 -30.49 -9.51
N ILE A 386 -2.28 -29.18 -9.22
CA ILE A 386 -1.42 -28.22 -9.92
C ILE A 386 -0.07 -28.19 -9.18
N ARG A 387 0.98 -28.72 -9.85
CA ARG A 387 2.23 -29.19 -9.23
C ARG A 387 3.01 -28.24 -8.28
N PRO A 388 3.00 -26.90 -8.40
CA PRO A 388 3.63 -26.07 -7.36
C PRO A 388 2.84 -26.03 -6.04
N PHE A 389 1.51 -26.26 -6.06
CA PHE A 389 0.66 -26.19 -4.87
C PHE A 389 0.48 -27.53 -4.15
N GLY A 390 0.51 -28.66 -4.88
CA GLY A 390 0.41 -30.00 -4.28
C GLY A 390 1.49 -30.25 -3.23
N GLU A 391 2.73 -29.90 -3.53
CA GLU A 391 3.88 -30.05 -2.63
C GLU A 391 3.80 -29.12 -1.40
N ALA A 392 3.33 -27.88 -1.58
CA ALA A 392 3.12 -26.92 -0.49
C ALA A 392 1.96 -27.32 0.45
N LEU A 393 0.88 -27.87 -0.09
CA LEU A 393 -0.28 -28.33 0.70
C LEU A 393 0.00 -29.64 1.45
N GLU A 394 0.78 -30.55 0.86
CA GLU A 394 1.20 -31.79 1.52
C GLU A 394 2.16 -31.53 2.69
N ALA A 395 3.08 -30.56 2.55
CA ALA A 395 3.96 -30.12 3.63
C ALA A 395 3.20 -29.48 4.81
N ALA A 396 2.11 -28.76 4.54
CA ALA A 396 1.22 -28.20 5.57
C ALA A 396 0.32 -29.26 6.22
N GLY A 397 0.08 -30.38 5.54
CA GLY A 397 -0.77 -31.48 6.02
C GLY A 397 -0.06 -32.48 6.93
N SER A 398 1.28 -32.48 7.00
CA SER A 398 2.06 -33.55 7.66
C SER A 398 2.78 -33.16 8.96
N GLY A 399 2.53 -32.00 9.58
CA GLY A 399 3.19 -31.69 10.85
C GLY A 399 2.68 -30.47 11.61
N GLY A 400 2.09 -30.72 12.79
CA GLY A 400 1.98 -29.75 13.88
C GLY A 400 0.58 -29.25 14.17
N SER A 401 0.14 -29.44 15.41
CA SER A 401 -1.04 -28.77 15.98
C SER A 401 -0.95 -27.25 15.80
N SER A 402 -2.10 -26.66 15.51
CA SER A 402 -2.40 -25.27 15.13
C SER A 402 -1.93 -24.13 16.07
N GLU A 403 -0.98 -24.34 16.99
CA GLU A 403 -0.59 -23.31 17.98
C GLU A 403 0.83 -22.72 17.84
N ASP A 404 1.74 -23.26 17.00
CA ASP A 404 3.17 -22.87 17.06
C ASP A 404 3.75 -22.06 15.88
N TRP A 405 2.94 -21.60 14.92
CA TRP A 405 3.45 -20.84 13.75
C TRP A 405 3.45 -19.32 13.94
N ALA A 406 2.97 -18.82 15.08
CA ALA A 406 2.77 -17.40 15.34
C ALA A 406 4.03 -16.63 15.81
N THR A 407 5.21 -17.26 15.92
CA THR A 407 6.37 -16.65 16.61
C THR A 407 7.67 -16.55 15.83
N GLN A 408 7.73 -16.85 14.53
CA GLN A 408 9.00 -16.84 13.79
C GLN A 408 9.02 -16.07 12.46
N VAL A 409 8.43 -14.86 12.39
CA VAL A 409 8.89 -13.80 11.46
C VAL A 409 8.58 -12.42 12.07
N PRO A 410 9.58 -11.58 12.45
CA PRO A 410 9.29 -10.24 12.93
C PRO A 410 8.84 -9.33 11.78
N GLY A 411 7.58 -8.89 11.80
CA GLY A 411 7.15 -7.66 11.13
C GLY A 411 6.13 -7.76 9.98
N TYR A 412 5.57 -8.94 9.66
CA TYR A 412 4.81 -9.11 8.42
C TYR A 412 3.32 -9.50 8.55
N LEU A 413 2.77 -9.75 9.74
CA LEU A 413 1.42 -10.36 9.87
C LEU A 413 0.41 -9.66 10.80
N ASP A 414 0.79 -8.65 11.58
CA ASP A 414 -0.16 -8.06 12.55
C ASP A 414 -1.15 -7.05 11.96
N SER A 415 -0.99 -6.63 10.70
CA SER A 415 -1.90 -5.64 10.08
C SER A 415 -3.15 -6.24 9.42
N TRP A 416 -3.33 -7.57 9.45
CA TRP A 416 -4.41 -8.26 8.74
C TRP A 416 -5.50 -8.86 9.65
N SER A 417 -5.27 -9.01 10.96
CA SER A 417 -6.32 -9.53 11.86
C SER A 417 -7.32 -8.43 12.25
N GLY A 418 -8.23 -8.11 11.34
CA GLY A 418 -9.50 -7.48 11.70
C GLY A 418 -10.31 -8.44 12.57
N LYS A 419 -10.08 -8.42 13.90
CA LYS A 419 -10.97 -9.08 14.86
C LYS A 419 -12.29 -8.32 14.91
N GLY A 420 -13.20 -8.65 13.99
CA GLY A 420 -14.62 -8.40 14.15
C GLY A 420 -15.14 -9.29 15.29
N SER A 421 -15.31 -8.73 16.49
CA SER A 421 -16.07 -9.41 17.54
C SER A 421 -17.53 -9.45 17.10
N LEU A 422 -18.02 -10.63 16.72
CA LEU A 422 -19.46 -10.90 16.68
C LEU A 422 -19.99 -10.71 18.10
N GLY A 423 -20.70 -9.60 18.31
CA GLY A 423 -21.52 -9.39 19.49
C GLY A 423 -22.54 -10.51 19.58
N LYS A 424 -22.48 -11.29 20.66
CA LYS A 424 -23.52 -12.26 21.02
C LYS A 424 -24.80 -11.48 21.31
N THR A 425 -25.74 -11.45 20.37
CA THR A 425 -27.13 -11.10 20.65
C THR A 425 -27.76 -12.25 21.44
N SER A 426 -28.02 -12.02 22.72
CA SER A 426 -28.85 -12.90 23.55
C SER A 426 -30.31 -12.77 23.14
N LEU A 427 -30.90 -13.86 22.62
CA LEU A 427 -32.36 -14.00 22.54
C LEU A 427 -32.93 -14.25 23.94
N PRO A 428 -34.14 -13.72 24.25
CA PRO A 428 -34.75 -13.88 25.57
C PRO A 428 -35.29 -15.30 25.76
N SER A 429 -35.00 -15.87 26.94
CA SER A 429 -35.66 -17.07 27.44
C SER A 429 -37.14 -16.78 27.69
N ARG A 430 -38.02 -17.44 26.93
CA ARG A 430 -39.41 -17.65 27.33
C ARG A 430 -39.44 -18.71 28.42
N SER A 431 -40.01 -18.37 29.57
CA SER A 431 -40.53 -19.32 30.55
C SER A 431 -41.99 -18.96 30.83
N SER A 432 -42.81 -20.01 30.91
CA SER A 432 -44.28 -20.09 31.12
C SER A 432 -45.16 -19.46 30.05
#